data_AF-B3NYJ1-F1
#
_entry.id   AF-B3NYJ1-F1
#
_cell.length_a   1.000
_cell.length_b   1.000
_cell.length_c   1.000
_cell.angle_alpha   90.00
_cell.angle_beta   90.00
_cell.angle_gamma   90.00
#
_symmetry.space_group_name_H-M   'P 1'
#
loop_
_entity.id
_entity.type
_entity.pdbx_description
1 polymer ?
#
loop_
_entity_poly.entity_id
_entity_poly.type
_entity_poly.pdbx_seq_one_letter_code
_entity_poly.pdbx_strand_id
1 'polypeptide(L)' 'MDVLEFLDSDSWTVSTVAVEAVLGRTASLPCDIEPEAKDDRVYMVLWFRESAGKPLYR' A
#
# COMPACT_ATOMS: atom_id res chain seq x y z
N MET A 1 -18.12 -14.08 -15.99
CA MET A 1 -17.22 -13.81 -14.84
C MET A 1 -15.83 -13.94 -15.39
N ASP A 2 -15.41 -12.85 -16.03
CA ASP A 2 -14.45 -12.86 -17.11
C ASP A 2 -13.08 -12.48 -16.55
N VAL A 3 -12.03 -13.22 -16.96
CA VAL A 3 -10.62 -13.03 -16.60
C VAL A 3 -10.10 -11.59 -16.80
N LEU A 4 -10.84 -10.78 -17.58
CA LEU A 4 -10.55 -9.38 -17.84
C LEU A 4 -10.88 -8.44 -16.66
N GLU A 5 -11.82 -8.78 -15.77
CA GLU A 5 -12.12 -7.95 -14.58
C GLU A 5 -11.04 -8.07 -13.48
N PHE A 6 -10.26 -9.16 -13.46
CA PHE A 6 -9.13 -9.29 -12.54
C PHE A 6 -7.93 -8.42 -12.93
N LEU A 7 -7.80 -8.06 -14.21
CA LEU A 7 -6.71 -7.23 -14.72
C LEU A 7 -7.02 -5.72 -14.64
N ASP A 8 -8.29 -5.34 -14.50
CA ASP A 8 -8.68 -3.93 -14.31
C ASP A 8 -8.32 -3.40 -12.91
N SER A 9 -8.06 -4.30 -11.95
CA SER A 9 -7.58 -3.93 -10.61
C SER A 9 -6.13 -3.42 -10.59
N ASP A 10 -5.39 -3.52 -11.70
CA ASP A 10 -4.04 -2.99 -11.84
C ASP A 10 -4.03 -1.47 -12.18
N SER A 11 -5.21 -0.87 -12.38
CA SER A 11 -5.35 0.56 -12.74
C SER A 11 -5.22 1.53 -11.55
N TRP A 12 -5.11 1.06 -10.30
CA TRP A 12 -4.80 1.94 -9.18
C TRP A 12 -3.28 2.03 -9.02
N THR A 13 -2.67 3.01 -9.68
CA THR A 13 -1.25 3.31 -9.47
C THR A 13 -1.06 3.79 -8.02
N VAL A 14 -0.58 2.91 -7.14
CA VAL A 14 -0.20 3.30 -5.79
C VAL A 14 1.02 4.22 -5.88
N SER A 15 0.88 5.46 -5.40
CA SER A 15 2.00 6.39 -5.33
C SER A 15 3.05 5.84 -4.37
N THR A 16 4.21 5.47 -4.91
CA THR A 16 5.35 4.99 -4.12
C THR A 16 6.51 5.97 -4.20
N VAL A 17 7.30 6.05 -3.14
CA VAL A 17 8.52 6.86 -3.07
C VAL A 17 9.69 5.99 -2.66
N ALA A 18 10.83 6.18 -3.33
CA ALA A 18 12.06 5.47 -2.99
C ALA A 18 12.61 6.00 -1.66
N VAL A 19 12.89 5.08 -0.72
CA VAL A 19 13.51 5.38 0.57
C VAL A 19 14.82 4.62 0.67
N GLU A 20 15.91 5.33 0.90
CA GLU A 20 17.25 4.77 1.08
C GLU A 20 17.70 4.86 2.53
N ALA A 21 18.47 3.88 3.00
CA ALA A 21 19.09 3.91 4.31
C ALA A 21 20.45 3.18 4.31
N VAL A 22 21.30 3.58 5.25
CA VAL A 22 22.61 2.95 5.47
C VAL A 22 22.44 1.62 6.22
N LEU A 23 23.27 0.63 5.88
CA LEU A 23 23.27 -0.67 6.56
C LEU A 23 23.35 -0.53 8.09
N GLY A 24 22.48 -1.24 8.81
CA GLY A 24 22.39 -1.19 10.27
C GLY A 24 21.69 0.05 10.82
N ARG A 25 21.11 0.90 9.97
CA ARG A 25 20.24 2.02 10.35
C ARG A 25 18.79 1.75 9.98
N THR A 26 17.88 2.38 10.70
CA THR A 26 16.44 2.32 10.43
C THR A 26 16.05 3.36 9.38
N ALA A 27 15.12 3.00 8.50
CA ALA A 27 14.48 3.91 7.56
C ALA A 27 13.01 4.13 7.95
N SER A 28 12.48 5.31 7.69
CA SER A 28 11.05 5.61 7.85
C SER A 28 10.36 5.54 6.50
N LEU A 29 9.31 4.72 6.38
CA LEU A 29 8.50 4.64 5.18
C LEU A 29 7.32 5.63 5.31
N PRO A 30 7.14 6.57 4.35
CA PRO A 30 6.09 7.57 4.44
C PRO A 30 4.73 7.00 4.01
N CYS A 31 3.70 7.23 4.83
CA CYS A 31 2.31 6.92 4.51
C CYS A 31 1.46 8.14 4.90
N ASP A 32 0.72 8.68 3.93
CA ASP A 32 -0.33 9.64 4.23
C ASP A 32 -1.56 8.88 4.73
N ILE A 33 -2.13 9.35 5.84
CA ILE A 33 -3.30 8.75 6.50
C ILE A 33 -4.43 9.78 6.62
N GLU A 34 -4.31 10.94 5.97
CA GLU A 34 -5.37 11.93 5.97
C GLU A 34 -6.56 11.39 5.14
N PRO A 35 -7.74 11.21 5.76
CA PRO A 35 -8.92 10.73 5.04
C PRO A 35 -9.45 11.81 4.10
N GLU A 36 -9.99 11.42 2.95
CA GLU A 36 -10.58 12.36 1.98
C GLU A 36 -11.79 13.11 2.57
N ALA A 37 -12.56 12.44 3.43
CA ALA A 37 -13.72 13.00 4.10
C ALA A 37 -13.42 13.29 5.59
N LYS A 38 -13.87 14.45 6.06
CA LYS A 38 -13.60 14.95 7.42
C LYS A 38 -14.12 14.06 8.56
N ASP A 39 -15.14 13.24 8.30
CA ASP A 39 -15.75 12.35 9.29
C ASP A 39 -15.32 10.89 9.14
N ASP A 40 -14.44 10.60 8.18
CA ASP A 40 -13.91 9.25 7.98
C ASP A 40 -12.67 9.01 8.85
N ARG A 41 -12.39 7.73 9.15
CA ARG A 41 -11.33 7.33 10.08
C ARG A 41 -10.54 6.16 9.52
N VAL A 42 -9.22 6.30 9.53
CA VAL A 42 -8.31 5.21 9.15
C VAL A 42 -8.42 4.07 10.16
N TYR A 43 -8.86 2.91 9.67
CA TYR A 43 -9.01 1.70 10.48
C TYR A 43 -7.74 0.84 10.51
N MET A 44 -7.00 0.78 9.39
CA MET A 44 -5.82 -0.07 9.24
C MET A 44 -4.84 0.49 8.21
N VAL A 45 -3.54 0.37 8.49
CA VAL A 45 -2.45 0.67 7.56
C VAL A 45 -1.60 -0.58 7.41
N LEU A 46 -1.31 -0.96 6.17
CA LEU A 46 -0.66 -2.22 5.83
C LEU A 46 0.53 -1.97 4.91
N TRP A 47 1.66 -2.60 5.22
CA TRP A 47 2.87 -2.53 4.43
C TRP A 47 3.20 -3.90 3.88
N PHE A 48 3.43 -3.97 2.56
CA PHE A 48 3.86 -5.19 1.90
C PHE A 48 5.23 -4.98 1.27
N ARG A 49 6.06 -6.01 1.41
CA ARG A 49 7.20 -6.16 0.52
C ARG A 49 6.69 -6.90 -0.72
N GLU A 50 7.00 -6.39 -1.89
CA GLU A 50 6.52 -6.91 -3.19
C GLU A 50 6.74 -8.43 -3.35
N SER A 51 7.81 -8.97 -2.77
CA SER A 51 8.12 -10.41 -2.76
C SER A 51 7.39 -11.26 -1.70
N ALA A 52 6.57 -10.66 -0.83
CA ALA A 52 5.93 -11.34 0.30
C ALA A 52 4.55 -11.95 -0.02
N GLY A 53 4.07 -11.85 -1.26
CA GLY A 53 2.75 -12.35 -1.67
C GLY A 53 1.61 -11.43 -1.22
N LYS A 54 0.43 -11.62 -1.83
CA LYS A 54 -0.77 -10.83 -1.48
C LYS A 54 -1.26 -11.24 -0.09
N PRO A 55 -1.47 -10.30 0.84
CA PRO A 55 -2.05 -10.62 2.14
C PRO A 55 -3.48 -11.15 2.00
N LEU A 56 -3.84 -12.13 2.83
CA LEU A 56 -5.22 -12.60 2.96
C LEU A 56 -5.84 -11.93 4.20
N TYR A 57 -6.85 -11.10 3.98
CA TYR A 57 -7.74 -10.60 5.04
C TYR A 57 -9.09 -11.33 4.90
N ARG A 58 -9.64 -11.85 6.00
CA ARG A 58 -10.90 -12.60 6.04
C ARG A 58 -11.93 -11.85 6.85
#